data_AF-A0A183HV17-F1
#
_entry.id   AF-A0A183HV17-F1
#
_cell.length_a   1.000
_cell.length_b   1.000
_cell.length_c   1.000
_cell.angle_alpha   90.00
_cell.angle_beta   90.00
_cell.angle_gamma   90.00
#
_symmetry.space_group_name_H-M   'P 1'
#
loop_
_entity.id
_entity.type
_entity.pdbx_description
1 polymer ?
#
loop_
_entity_poly.entity_id
_entity_poly.type
_entity_poly.pdbx_seq_one_letter_code
_entity_poly.pdbx_strand_id
1 'polypeptide(L)'
;MKNLMAKLTEREAEITDLEMRLKMLAYDDQMPISCATTNKEKMETNELILHLSKIVISSDGLSQMGTAQPVMFLAIEFYDFELQTTPMLRGQE
;
A
#
# COMPACT_ATOMS: atom_id res chain seq x y z
N MET A 1 -16.64 -16.01 -43.16
CA MET A 1 -16.71 -14.79 -42.32
C MET A 1 -17.53 -15.00 -41.04
N LYS A 2 -18.81 -15.43 -41.11
CA LYS A 2 -19.66 -15.65 -39.91
C LYS A 2 -19.11 -16.66 -38.88
N ASN A 3 -18.55 -17.79 -39.34
CA ASN A 3 -17.94 -18.79 -38.45
C ASN A 3 -16.69 -18.26 -37.72
N LEU A 4 -15.92 -17.40 -38.38
CA LEU A 4 -14.73 -16.79 -37.79
C LEU A 4 -15.11 -15.79 -36.70
N MET A 5 -16.14 -14.97 -36.94
CA MET A 5 -16.69 -14.04 -35.95
C MET A 5 -17.21 -14.79 -34.72
N ALA A 6 -17.96 -15.88 -34.91
CA ALA A 6 -18.47 -16.68 -33.80
C ALA A 6 -17.35 -17.26 -32.92
N LYS A 7 -16.28 -17.79 -33.55
CA LYS A 7 -15.09 -18.26 -32.83
C LYS A 7 -14.36 -17.14 -32.10
N LEU A 8 -14.34 -15.93 -32.65
CA LEU A 8 -13.69 -14.77 -32.04
C LEU A 8 -14.43 -14.36 -30.77
N THR A 9 -15.76 -14.29 -30.83
CA THR A 9 -16.62 -13.97 -29.68
C THR A 9 -16.54 -15.03 -28.58
N GLU A 10 -16.48 -16.31 -28.95
CA GLU A 10 -16.28 -17.40 -27.99
C GLU A 10 -14.96 -17.25 -27.23
N ARG A 11 -13.88 -16.89 -27.94
CA ARG A 11 -12.56 -16.66 -27.32
C ARG A 11 -12.51 -15.42 -26.45
N GLU A 12 -13.20 -14.35 -26.84
CA GLU A 12 -13.34 -13.15 -26.00
C GLU A 12 -14.05 -13.46 -24.68
N ALA A 13 -15.11 -14.28 -24.72
CA ALA A 13 -15.81 -14.73 -23.52
C ALA A 13 -14.91 -15.59 -22.62
N GLU A 14 -14.14 -16.52 -23.22
CA GLU A 14 -13.20 -17.38 -22.50
C GLU A 14 -12.07 -16.57 -21.84
N ILE A 15 -11.51 -15.58 -22.54
CA ILE A 15 -10.50 -14.67 -21.99
C ILE A 15 -11.07 -13.92 -20.78
N THR A 16 -12.28 -13.37 -20.91
CA THR A 16 -12.93 -12.62 -19.83
C THR A 16 -13.15 -13.49 -18.59
N ASP A 17 -13.57 -14.76 -18.77
CA ASP A 17 -13.73 -15.72 -17.66
C ASP A 17 -12.40 -16.02 -16.96
N LEU A 18 -11.35 -16.30 -17.73
CA LEU A 18 -10.03 -16.59 -17.19
C LEU A 18 -9.44 -15.39 -16.43
N GLU A 19 -9.60 -14.18 -16.95
CA GLU A 19 -9.19 -12.95 -16.27
C GLU A 19 -9.93 -12.78 -14.93
N MET A 20 -11.23 -13.03 -14.90
CA MET A 20 -12.03 -12.97 -13.67
C MET A 20 -11.55 -13.99 -12.64
N ARG A 21 -11.29 -15.22 -13.07
CA ARG A 21 -10.79 -16.30 -12.19
C ARG A 21 -9.40 -15.99 -11.64
N LEU A 22 -8.51 -15.44 -12.45
CA LEU A 22 -7.19 -14.99 -11.99
C LEU A 22 -7.33 -13.87 -10.95
N LYS A 23 -8.24 -12.91 -11.17
CA LYS A 23 -8.51 -11.82 -10.24
C LYS A 23 -9.07 -12.32 -8.90
N MET A 24 -10.00 -13.28 -8.92
CA MET A 24 -10.52 -13.90 -7.69
C MET A 24 -9.43 -14.66 -6.94
N LEU A 25 -8.58 -15.43 -7.65
CA LEU A 25 -7.49 -16.18 -7.01
C LEU A 25 -6.46 -15.26 -6.35
N ALA A 26 -6.14 -14.14 -6.97
CA ALA A 26 -5.14 -13.21 -6.47
C ALA A 26 -5.62 -12.37 -5.27
N TYR A 27 -6.91 -12.07 -5.19
CA TYR A 27 -7.42 -11.07 -4.24
C TYR A 27 -8.53 -11.56 -3.28
N ASP A 28 -8.96 -12.83 -3.40
CA ASP A 28 -10.03 -13.44 -2.60
C ASP A 28 -11.27 -12.52 -2.52
N ASP A 29 -11.57 -11.92 -1.35
CA ASP A 29 -12.69 -10.99 -1.11
C ASP A 29 -12.31 -9.49 -1.12
N GLN A 30 -11.03 -9.16 -1.30
CA GLN A 30 -10.60 -7.77 -1.44
C GLN A 30 -10.88 -7.33 -2.88
N MET A 31 -12.07 -6.75 -3.12
CA MET A 31 -12.36 -6.06 -4.38
C MET A 31 -11.19 -5.12 -4.70
N PRO A 32 -10.44 -5.36 -5.79
CA PRO A 32 -9.41 -4.41 -6.22
C PRO A 32 -10.13 -3.10 -6.43
N ILE A 33 -9.62 -2.02 -5.83
CA ILE A 33 -10.11 -0.66 -6.06
C ILE A 33 -10.40 -0.58 -7.54
N SER A 34 -11.67 -0.40 -7.90
CA SER A 34 -12.07 -0.25 -9.29
C SER A 34 -11.22 0.88 -9.83
N CYS A 35 -10.14 0.54 -10.54
CA CYS A 35 -9.51 1.45 -11.46
C CYS A 35 -10.57 1.64 -12.53
N ALA A 36 -11.54 2.52 -12.23
CA ALA A 36 -12.29 3.23 -13.22
C ALA A 36 -11.26 3.58 -14.28
N THR A 37 -11.49 3.12 -15.50
CA THR A 37 -10.69 3.39 -16.68
C THR A 37 -10.28 4.86 -16.66
N THR A 38 -9.14 5.14 -16.04
CA THR A 38 -8.61 6.47 -15.96
C THR A 38 -8.01 6.64 -17.32
N ASN A 39 -8.54 7.61 -18.03
CA ASN A 39 -7.87 8.22 -19.16
C ASN A 39 -6.36 8.25 -18.84
N LYS A 40 -5.53 7.88 -19.82
CA LYS A 40 -4.06 7.95 -19.75
C LYS A 40 -3.57 9.42 -19.64
N GLU A 41 -4.27 10.25 -18.90
CA GLU A 41 -3.78 11.50 -18.35
C GLU A 41 -2.80 11.12 -17.25
N LYS A 42 -1.54 10.98 -17.68
CA LYS A 42 -0.33 11.20 -16.89
C LYS A 42 -0.53 10.85 -15.41
N MET A 43 -0.48 9.55 -15.08
CA MET A 43 -0.39 9.08 -13.69
C MET A 43 0.64 9.96 -12.99
N GLU A 44 0.17 10.85 -12.13
CA GLU A 44 1.04 11.52 -11.17
C GLU A 44 1.74 10.39 -10.41
N THR A 45 3.06 10.50 -10.23
CA THR A 45 3.80 9.51 -9.47
C THR A 45 3.09 9.37 -8.12
N ASN A 46 2.59 8.16 -7.82
CA ASN A 46 1.98 7.87 -6.52
C ASN A 46 3.07 7.90 -5.46
N GLU A 47 3.47 9.10 -5.06
CA GLU A 47 4.49 9.36 -4.05
C GLU A 47 3.82 9.40 -2.68
N LEU A 48 4.18 8.44 -1.83
CA LEU A 48 3.84 8.49 -0.42
C LEU A 48 4.98 9.19 0.32
N ILE A 49 4.71 10.40 0.84
CA ILE A 49 5.69 11.16 1.64
C ILE A 49 5.19 11.23 3.08
N LEU A 50 6.03 10.78 4.01
CA LEU A 50 5.74 10.80 5.45
C LEU A 50 6.55 11.91 6.13
N HIS A 51 5.86 12.94 6.63
CA HIS A 51 6.45 14.00 7.43
C HIS A 51 6.16 13.79 8.92
N LEU A 52 7.18 13.35 9.66
CA LEU A 52 7.09 13.16 11.11
C LEU A 52 7.64 14.39 11.83
N SER A 53 6.81 15.02 12.65
CA SER A 53 7.15 16.29 13.31
C SER A 53 7.60 16.13 14.76
N LYS A 54 6.90 15.29 15.54
CA LYS A 54 7.20 15.06 16.97
C LYS A 54 6.65 13.73 17.46
N ILE A 55 7.26 13.22 18.52
CA ILE A 55 6.74 12.12 19.34
C ILE A 55 6.28 12.74 20.65
N VAL A 56 5.06 12.41 21.08
CA VAL A 56 4.54 12.84 22.38
C VAL A 56 4.25 11.59 23.19
N ILE A 57 4.84 11.50 24.38
CA ILE A 57 4.67 10.38 25.32
C ILE A 57 3.76 10.85 26.45
N SER A 58 2.85 9.99 26.91
CA SER A 58 2.06 10.25 28.11
C SER A 58 2.91 10.17 29.37
N SER A 59 2.44 10.77 30.47
CA SER A 59 3.10 10.67 31.78
C SER A 59 3.26 9.20 32.22
N ASP A 60 2.25 8.37 31.97
CA ASP A 60 2.28 6.95 32.31
C ASP A 60 3.24 6.15 31.42
N GLY A 61 3.38 6.55 30.15
CA GLY A 61 4.37 5.97 29.24
C GLY A 61 5.79 6.31 29.68
N LEU A 62 6.03 7.57 30.06
CA LEU A 62 7.33 8.02 30.54
C LEU A 62 7.72 7.35 31.86
N SER A 63 6.78 7.17 32.79
CA SER A 63 7.04 6.51 34.08
C SER A 63 7.43 5.03 33.90
N GLN A 64 6.81 4.33 32.93
CA GLN A 64 7.14 2.95 32.59
C GLN A 64 8.54 2.79 31.95
N MET A 65 9.04 3.82 31.26
CA MET A 65 10.38 3.78 30.66
C MET A 65 11.50 3.89 31.68
N GLY A 66 11.21 4.28 32.93
CA GLY A 66 12.20 4.39 34.00
C GLY A 66 13.27 5.46 33.76
N THR A 67 13.07 6.34 32.78
CA THR A 67 13.96 7.45 32.43
C THR A 67 13.15 8.69 32.09
N ALA A 68 13.58 9.85 32.61
CA ALA A 68 13.02 11.14 32.22
C ALA A 68 13.46 11.57 30.80
N GLN A 69 14.54 10.99 30.28
CA GLN A 69 15.10 11.32 28.97
C GLN A 69 15.21 10.05 28.12
N PRO A 70 14.10 9.60 27.51
CA PRO A 70 14.12 8.44 26.63
C PRO A 70 14.94 8.75 25.36
N VAL A 71 15.68 7.75 24.88
CA VAL A 71 16.35 7.79 23.58
C VAL A 71 15.61 6.83 22.65
N MET A 72 15.07 7.35 21.55
CA MET A 72 14.16 6.62 20.67
C MET A 72 14.51 6.84 19.19
N PHE A 73 14.03 5.97 18.33
CA PHE A 73 13.97 6.17 16.88
C PHE A 73 12.70 5.52 16.35
N LEU A 74 12.30 5.89 15.14
CA LEU A 74 11.27 5.18 14.40
C LEU A 74 11.94 4.35 13.30
N ALA A 75 11.38 3.17 13.08
CA ALA A 75 11.68 2.33 11.93
C ALA A 75 10.38 2.17 11.14
N ILE A 76 10.41 2.44 9.83
CA ILE A 76 9.24 2.43 8.95
C ILE A 76 9.55 1.57 7.73
N GLU A 77 8.68 0.60 7.49
CA GLU A 77 8.69 -0.25 6.31
C GLU A 77 7.35 -0.09 5.61
N PHE A 78 7.38 0.07 4.29
CA PHE A 78 6.18 0.21 3.48
C PHE A 78 6.32 -0.67 2.26
N TYR A 79 5.40 -1.63 2.09
CA TYR A 79 5.41 -2.58 0.97
C TYR A 79 6.76 -3.33 0.85
N ASP A 80 7.17 -3.70 -0.36
CA ASP A 80 8.43 -4.35 -0.70
C ASP A 80 9.63 -3.37 -0.77
N PHE A 81 9.56 -2.25 -0.03
CA PHE A 81 10.67 -1.30 0.07
C PHE A 81 11.52 -1.56 1.31
N GLU A 82 12.77 -1.12 1.27
CA GLU A 82 13.70 -1.26 2.38
C GLU A 82 13.23 -0.51 3.64
N LEU A 83 13.46 -1.14 4.81
CA LEU A 83 13.23 -0.54 6.12
C LEU A 83 14.05 0.76 6.28
N GLN A 84 13.38 1.87 6.55
CA GLN A 84 14.01 3.16 6.85
C GLN A 84 13.98 3.45 8.35
N THR A 85 14.98 4.17 8.85
CA THR A 85 15.05 4.58 10.26
C THR A 85 15.26 6.07 10.40
N THR A 86 14.72 6.66 11.46
CA THR A 86 15.05 8.03 11.86
C THR A 86 16.36 8.03 12.66
N PRO A 87 17.08 9.17 12.72
CA PRO A 87 18.13 9.36 13.72
C PRO A 87 17.62 9.12 15.14
N MET A 88 18.56 8.86 16.07
CA MET A 88 18.26 8.80 17.50
C MET A 88 17.73 10.17 17.98
N LEU A 89 16.54 10.16 18.55
CA LEU A 89 15.89 11.29 19.20
C LEU A 89 16.06 11.15 20.71
N ARG A 90 16.48 12.22 21.39
CA ARG A 90 16.51 12.28 22.85
C ARG A 90 15.33 13.08 23.35
N GLY A 91 14.71 12.65 24.44
CA GLY A 91 13.69 13.41 25.16
C GLY A 91 14.19 14.79 25.55
N GLN A 92 13.27 15.75 25.68
CA GLN A 92 13.61 17.10 26.13
C GLN A 92 14.05 17.06 27.61
N GLU A 93 14.95 17.99 27.98
CA GLU A 93 15.32 18.26 29.39
C GLU A 93 14.14 18.75 30.23
#